data_AF-A0A4P5P668-F1
#
_entry.id   AF-A0A4P5P668-F1
#
_cell.length_a   1.000
_cell.length_b   1.000
_cell.length_c   1.000
_cell.angle_alpha   90.00
_cell.angle_beta   90.00
_cell.angle_gamma   90.00
#
_symmetry.space_group_name_H-M   'P 1'
#
loop_
_entity.id
_entity.type
_entity.pdbx_description
1 polymer ?
#
loop_
_entity_poly.entity_id
_entity_poly.type
_entity_poly.pdbx_seq_one_letter_code
_entity_poly.pdbx_strand_id
1 'polypeptide(L)'
;MNMNHQKTIERIAQRSGESQQTCENVLKCYEKYAENHLKEAGRKHLDQIAEAIAASTGDKQTCKAVLTELFNLIDERTAKIPFLNRLVGGK
;
A
#
# COMPACT_ATOMS: atom_id res chain seq x y z
N MET A 1 4.63 0.43 -21.01
CA MET A 1 4.20 1.27 -19.85
C MET A 1 3.09 0.54 -19.12
N ASN A 2 3.30 0.20 -17.84
CA ASN A 2 2.44 -0.68 -17.02
C ASN A 2 1.02 -0.10 -16.82
N MET A 3 0.04 -0.53 -17.62
CA MET A 3 -1.39 -0.18 -17.46
C MET A 3 -1.99 -0.55 -16.09
N ASN A 4 -1.28 -1.33 -15.26
CA ASN A 4 -1.76 -1.80 -13.97
C ASN A 4 -1.42 -0.87 -12.80
N HIS A 5 -0.36 -0.07 -12.91
CA HIS A 5 0.14 0.75 -11.80
C HIS A 5 -0.70 2.03 -11.65
N GLN A 6 -0.97 2.72 -12.75
CA GLN A 6 -1.78 3.94 -12.76
C GLN A 6 -3.23 3.66 -12.29
N LYS A 7 -3.89 2.62 -12.81
CA LYS A 7 -5.24 2.21 -12.34
C LYS A 7 -5.31 1.87 -10.85
N THR A 8 -4.21 1.38 -10.28
CA THR A 8 -4.13 1.07 -8.85
C THR A 8 -4.05 2.36 -8.03
N ILE A 9 -3.21 3.31 -8.45
CA ILE A 9 -3.12 4.65 -7.85
C ILE A 9 -4.49 5.36 -7.91
N GLU A 10 -5.17 5.32 -9.05
CA GLU A 10 -6.49 5.95 -9.21
C GLU A 10 -7.54 5.37 -8.25
N ARG A 11 -7.55 4.04 -8.08
CA ARG A 11 -8.45 3.38 -7.14
C ARG A 11 -8.11 3.72 -5.69
N ILE A 12 -6.83 3.74 -5.33
CA ILE A 12 -6.41 4.09 -3.98
C ILE A 12 -6.83 5.53 -3.68
N ALA A 13 -6.54 6.47 -4.58
CA ALA A 13 -6.96 7.87 -4.46
C ALA A 13 -8.47 8.03 -4.26
N GLN A 14 -9.28 7.32 -5.05
CA GLN A 14 -10.74 7.33 -4.89
C GLN A 14 -11.20 6.79 -3.53
N ARG A 15 -10.54 5.75 -3.00
CA ARG A 15 -10.96 5.11 -1.74
C ARG A 15 -10.42 5.82 -0.51
N SER A 16 -9.21 6.37 -0.57
CA SER A 16 -8.61 7.13 0.52
C SER A 16 -9.14 8.56 0.61
N GLY A 17 -9.75 9.07 -0.48
CA GLY A 17 -10.16 10.48 -0.58
C GLY A 17 -8.99 11.43 -0.86
N GLU A 18 -7.80 10.88 -1.12
CA GLU A 18 -6.58 11.66 -1.35
C GLU A 18 -6.35 11.93 -2.84
N SER A 19 -5.52 12.93 -3.15
CA SER A 19 -5.12 13.21 -4.53
C SER A 19 -4.25 12.09 -5.11
N GLN A 20 -4.37 11.84 -6.43
CA GLN A 20 -3.54 10.86 -7.14
C GLN A 20 -2.04 11.13 -6.97
N GLN A 21 -1.65 12.41 -6.99
CA GLN A 21 -0.27 12.86 -6.75
C GLN A 21 0.24 12.39 -5.37
N THR A 22 -0.57 12.57 -4.33
CA THR A 22 -0.26 12.15 -2.96
C THR A 22 -0.12 10.64 -2.88
N CYS A 23 -1.07 9.91 -3.46
CA CYS A 23 -1.03 8.46 -3.49
C CYS A 23 0.21 7.94 -4.22
N GLU A 24 0.58 8.53 -5.36
CA GLU A 24 1.80 8.16 -6.08
C GLU A 24 3.05 8.42 -5.24
N ASN A 25 3.13 9.56 -4.53
CA ASN A 25 4.29 9.89 -3.72
C ASN A 25 4.45 8.96 -2.52
N VAL A 26 3.34 8.62 -1.85
CA VAL A 26 3.29 7.63 -0.76
C VAL A 26 3.72 6.26 -1.25
N LEU A 27 3.22 5.81 -2.41
CA LEU A 27 3.55 4.51 -2.98
C LEU A 27 5.01 4.43 -3.43
N LYS A 28 5.58 5.50 -3.99
CA LYS A 28 7.02 5.58 -4.30
C LYS A 28 7.90 5.50 -3.05
N CYS A 29 7.51 6.17 -1.97
CA CYS A 29 8.24 6.08 -0.70
C CYS A 29 8.10 4.68 -0.07
N TYR A 30 6.91 4.09 -0.16
CA TYR A 30 6.65 2.73 0.26
C TYR A 30 7.48 1.71 -0.52
N GLU A 31 7.57 1.83 -1.84
CA GLU A 31 8.38 0.96 -2.69
C GLU A 31 9.84 0.98 -2.25
N LYS A 32 10.43 2.17 -2.08
CA LYS A 32 11.79 2.32 -1.56
C LYS A 32 11.98 1.75 -0.16
N TYR A 33 11.01 1.94 0.73
CA TYR A 33 11.05 1.35 2.06
C TYR A 33 11.02 -0.18 1.98
N ALA A 34 10.13 -0.74 1.16
CA ALA A 34 9.97 -2.16 0.95
C ALA A 34 11.20 -2.81 0.32
N GLU A 35 11.89 -2.14 -0.61
CA GLU A 35 13.16 -2.63 -1.18
C GLU A 35 14.24 -2.84 -0.12
N ASN A 36 14.30 -1.95 0.88
CA ASN A 36 15.27 -2.04 1.98
C ASN A 36 14.78 -2.94 3.13
N HIS A 37 13.47 -3.09 3.29
CA HIS A 37 12.82 -3.76 4.42
C HIS A 37 11.75 -4.78 3.97
N LEU A 38 12.10 -5.66 3.03
CA LEU A 38 11.16 -6.64 2.42
C LEU A 38 10.37 -7.49 3.43
N LYS A 39 10.99 -7.86 4.57
CA LYS A 39 10.34 -8.66 5.62
C LYS A 39 9.35 -7.84 6.47
N GLU A 40 9.53 -6.53 6.51
CA GLU A 40 8.73 -5.61 7.32
C GLU A 40 7.73 -4.83 6.46
N ALA A 41 7.73 -4.99 5.13
CA ALA A 41 6.78 -4.36 4.20
C ALA A 41 5.36 -4.98 4.21
N GLY A 42 4.94 -5.56 5.34
CA GLY A 42 3.64 -6.21 5.48
C GLY A 42 2.63 -5.32 6.21
N ARG A 43 1.33 -5.62 6.06
CA ARG A 43 0.22 -4.95 6.79
C ARG A 43 0.42 -4.94 8.31
N LYS A 44 1.16 -5.91 8.86
CA LYS A 44 1.52 -5.99 10.29
C LYS A 44 2.39 -4.82 10.79
N HIS A 45 3.16 -4.20 9.90
CA HIS A 45 4.05 -3.08 10.20
C HIS A 45 3.54 -1.77 9.59
N LEU A 46 2.27 -1.72 9.19
CA LEU A 46 1.68 -0.57 8.49
C LEU A 46 1.91 0.75 9.23
N ASP A 47 1.83 0.76 10.57
CA ASP A 47 2.07 1.96 11.36
C ASP A 47 3.53 2.44 11.31
N GLN A 48 4.49 1.51 11.37
CA GLN A 48 5.93 1.80 11.25
C GLN A 48 6.28 2.28 9.85
N ILE A 49 5.73 1.62 8.82
CA ILE A 49 5.91 2.01 7.42
C ILE A 49 5.34 3.42 7.21
N ALA A 50 4.10 3.67 7.67
CA ALA A 50 3.45 4.96 7.56
C ALA A 50 4.25 6.06 8.25
N GLU A 51 4.82 5.79 9.43
CA GLU A 51 5.70 6.71 10.14
C GLU A 51 7.01 6.99 9.37
N ALA A 52 7.64 5.96 8.83
CA ALA A 52 8.87 6.09 8.06
C ALA A 52 8.68 6.91 6.79
N ILE A 53 7.58 6.70 6.07
CA ILE A 53 7.29 7.44 4.82
C ILE A 53 6.64 8.80 5.06
N ALA A 54 5.95 9.01 6.19
CA ALA A 54 5.41 10.31 6.58
C ALA A 54 6.52 11.36 6.65
N ALA A 55 7.70 10.98 7.16
CA ALA A 55 8.87 11.88 7.17
C ALA A 55 9.24 12.43 5.78
N SER A 56 8.92 11.70 4.69
CA SER A 56 9.21 12.12 3.30
C SER A 56 7.99 12.65 2.53
N THR A 57 6.77 12.35 2.97
CA THR A 57 5.54 12.63 2.21
C THR A 57 4.56 13.54 2.94
N GLY A 58 4.79 13.81 4.23
CA GLY A 58 4.00 14.69 5.07
C GLY A 58 3.30 13.95 6.20
N ASP A 59 1.98 13.81 6.10
CA ASP A 59 1.14 13.37 7.20
C ASP A 59 1.05 11.83 7.33
N LYS A 60 1.25 11.33 8.56
CA LYS A 60 1.19 9.90 8.88
C LYS A 60 -0.21 9.32 8.66
N GLN A 61 -1.26 10.08 8.91
CA GLN A 61 -2.66 9.66 8.75
C GLN A 61 -2.99 9.44 7.27
N THR A 62 -2.59 10.36 6.40
CA THR A 62 -2.67 10.21 4.95
C THR A 62 -1.91 8.98 4.46
N CYS A 63 -0.66 8.80 4.90
CA CYS A 63 0.15 7.62 4.55
C CYS A 63 -0.53 6.32 4.96
N LYS A 64 -1.09 6.30 6.18
CA LYS A 64 -1.80 5.15 6.74
C LYS A 64 -3.05 4.81 5.93
N ALA A 65 -3.84 5.81 5.54
CA ALA A 65 -5.04 5.62 4.72
C ALA A 65 -4.71 5.03 3.34
N VAL A 66 -3.74 5.62 2.64
CA VAL A 66 -3.29 5.17 1.32
C VAL A 66 -2.73 3.74 1.38
N LEU A 67 -1.86 3.43 2.35
CA LEU A 67 -1.30 2.09 2.52
C LEU A 67 -2.37 1.07 2.91
N THR A 68 -3.33 1.44 3.76
CA THR A 68 -4.44 0.55 4.13
C THR A 68 -5.23 0.14 2.90
N GLU A 69 -5.53 1.09 2.02
CA GLU A 69 -6.24 0.80 0.76
C GLU A 69 -5.38 -0.01 -0.21
N LEU A 70 -4.07 0.23 -0.28
CA LEU A 70 -3.15 -0.64 -1.02
C LEU A 70 -3.22 -2.09 -0.52
N PHE A 71 -3.10 -2.32 0.80
CA PHE A 71 -3.16 -3.66 1.36
C PHE A 71 -4.54 -4.30 1.19
N ASN A 72 -5.62 -3.53 1.28
CA ASN A 72 -6.97 -4.02 0.98
C ASN A 72 -7.08 -4.47 -0.48
N LEU A 73 -6.54 -3.71 -1.44
CA LEU A 73 -6.53 -4.11 -2.86
C LEU A 73 -5.65 -5.36 -3.12
N ILE A 74 -4.52 -5.48 -2.42
CA ILE A 74 -3.68 -6.68 -2.47
C ILE A 74 -4.45 -7.87 -1.91
N ASP A 75 -5.11 -7.71 -0.77
CA ASP A 75 -5.93 -8.75 -0.14
C ASP A 75 -7.10 -9.16 -1.04
N GLU A 76 -7.85 -8.21 -1.62
CA GLU A 76 -8.92 -8.47 -2.59
C GLU A 76 -8.42 -9.22 -3.84
N ARG A 77 -7.20 -8.93 -4.32
CA ARG A 77 -6.58 -9.69 -5.42
C ARG A 77 -6.15 -11.08 -4.97
N THR A 78 -5.59 -11.20 -3.78
CA THR A 78 -5.11 -12.44 -3.18
C THR A 78 -6.27 -13.38 -2.85
N ALA A 79 -7.37 -12.87 -2.32
CA ALA A 79 -8.59 -13.60 -1.98
C ALA A 79 -9.25 -14.21 -3.22
N LYS A 80 -9.10 -13.58 -4.38
CA LYS A 80 -9.55 -14.13 -5.68
C LYS A 80 -8.65 -15.24 -6.20
N ILE A 81 -7.51 -15.50 -5.55
CA ILE A 81 -6.54 -16.55 -5.91
C ILE A 81 -6.49 -17.57 -4.76
N PRO A 82 -7.27 -18.65 -4.83
CA PRO A 82 -7.51 -19.55 -3.68
C PRO A 82 -6.23 -20.18 -3.11
N PHE A 83 -5.17 -20.37 -3.91
CA PHE A 83 -3.90 -20.92 -3.41
C PHE A 83 -3.07 -19.90 -2.60
N LEU A 84 -3.23 -18.60 -2.83
CA LEU A 84 -2.53 -17.54 -2.07
C LEU A 84 -3.22 -17.24 -0.73
N ASN A 85 -4.54 -17.47 -0.63
CA ASN A 85 -5.28 -17.35 0.64
C ASN A 85 -4.69 -18.27 1.74
N ARG A 86 -4.09 -19.40 1.34
CA ARG A 86 -3.39 -20.34 2.25
C ARG A 86 -2.06 -19.81 2.79
N LEU A 87 -1.42 -18.85 2.11
CA LEU A 87 -0.11 -18.29 2.49
C LEU A 87 -0.22 -17.05 3.40
N VAL A 88 -1.31 -16.29 3.31
CA VAL A 88 -1.51 -15.05 4.09
C VAL A 88 -2.22 -15.30 5.43
N GLY A 89 -2.60 -16.55 5.72
CA GLY A 89 -3.18 -16.95 7.00
C GLY A 89 -4.70 -17.11 6.97
N GLY A 90 -5.23 -17.79 5.94
CA GLY A 90 -6.58 -18.35 5.99
C GLY A 90 -6.66 -19.39 7.11
N LYS A 91 -7.43 -19.06 8.15
CA LYS A 91 -7.80 -19.97 9.24
C LYS A 91 -8.82 -21.00 8.75
#